data_AF-A0A8J2TNL3-F1
#
_entry.id   AF-A0A8J2TNL3-F1
#
_cell.length_a   1.000
_cell.length_b   1.000
_cell.length_c   1.000
_cell.angle_alpha   90.00
_cell.angle_beta   90.00
_cell.angle_gamma   90.00
#
_symmetry.space_group_name_H-M   'P 1'
#
loop_
_entity.id
_entity.type
_entity.pdbx_description
1 polymer ?
#
loop_
_entity_poly.entity_id
_entity_poly.type
_entity_poly.pdbx_seq_one_letter_code
_entity_poly.pdbx_strand_id
1 'polypeptide(L)' 'MVEIQKYFENAWELIKEEAYTISDIRWISTDQNSAACIYSYHYEGYHNGKLVSGNGRATNVFVKTEIGM' A
#
# COMPACT_ATOMS: atom_id res chain seq x y z
N MET A 1 -4.21 -4.21 -15.85
CA MET A 1 -3.23 -4.87 -14.95
C MET A 1 -1.80 -4.40 -15.19
N VAL A 2 -1.27 -4.47 -16.41
CA VAL A 2 0.13 -4.05 -16.71
C VAL A 2 0.44 -2.59 -16.32
N GLU A 3 -0.53 -1.69 -16.43
CA GLU A 3 -0.35 -0.27 -16.09
C GLU A 3 -0.12 -0.04 -14.59
N ILE A 4 -0.89 -0.70 -13.73
CA ILE A 4 -0.75 -0.60 -12.27
C ILE A 4 0.60 -1.17 -11.83
N GLN A 5 0.98 -2.33 -12.37
CA GLN A 5 2.29 -2.93 -12.09
C GLN A 5 3.43 -1.97 -12.46
N LYS A 6 3.43 -1.44 -13.70
CA LYS A 6 4.45 -0.50 -14.16
C LYS A 6 4.51 0.75 -13.29
N TYR A 7 3.37 1.25 -12.84
CA TYR A 7 3.34 2.41 -11.95
C TYR A 7 4.10 2.14 -10.64
N PHE A 8 3.85 0.99 -9.99
CA PHE A 8 4.55 0.61 -8.76
C PHE A 8 6.03 0.32 -9.00
N GLU A 9 6.37 -0.43 -10.06
CA GLU A 9 7.77 -0.72 -10.41
C GLU A 9 8.56 0.57 -10.65
N ASN A 10 7.98 1.55 -11.35
CA ASN A 10 8.58 2.86 -11.53
C ASN A 10 8.76 3.61 -10.19
N ALA A 11 7.76 3.56 -9.30
CA ALA A 11 7.84 4.21 -8.00
C ALA A 11 8.96 3.62 -7.11
N TRP A 12 9.08 2.29 -7.06
CA TRP A 12 10.16 1.60 -6.33
C TRP A 12 11.54 1.89 -6.92
N GLU A 13 11.63 2.07 -8.24
CA GLU A 13 12.87 2.50 -8.86
C GLU A 13 13.23 3.96 -8.53
N LEU A 14 12.24 4.84 -8.42
CA LEU A 14 12.45 6.26 -8.14
C LEU A 14 12.78 6.55 -6.68
N ILE A 15 12.11 5.88 -5.73
CA ILE A 15 12.28 6.10 -4.29
C ILE A 15 13.14 4.97 -3.72
N LYS A 16 14.43 5.26 -3.49
CA LYS A 16 15.38 4.30 -2.94
C LYS A 16 15.24 4.20 -1.43
N GLU A 17 15.51 3.01 -0.90
CA GLU A 17 15.42 2.70 0.53
C GLU A 17 14.05 3.09 1.13
N GLU A 18 12.98 2.85 0.36
CA GLU A 18 11.63 3.17 0.81
C GLU A 18 11.25 2.32 2.04
N ALA A 19 10.89 2.98 3.13
CA ALA A 19 10.25 2.38 4.29
C ALA A 19 8.76 2.77 4.28
N TYR A 20 7.90 1.80 4.00
CA TYR A 20 6.44 1.97 4.05
C TYR A 20 5.89 1.39 5.35
N THR A 21 5.12 2.20 6.09
CA THR A 21 4.53 1.83 7.37
C THR A 21 3.03 2.05 7.38
N ILE A 22 2.32 1.16 8.07
CA ILE A 22 0.87 1.19 8.23
C ILE A 22 0.54 1.32 9.72
N SER A 23 -0.43 2.17 10.05
CA SER A 23 -0.95 2.36 11.40
C SER A 23 -2.47 2.56 11.39
N ASP A 24 -3.08 2.58 12.58
CA ASP A 24 -4.52 2.84 12.77
C ASP A 24 -5.45 1.95 11.93
N ILE A 25 -5.11 0.68 11.78
CA ILE A 25 -5.88 -0.27 10.99
C ILE A 25 -7.28 -0.46 11.60
N ARG A 26 -8.31 -0.30 10.78
CA ARG A 26 -9.71 -0.57 11.16
C ARG A 26 -10.38 -1.42 10.10
N TRP A 27 -10.87 -2.58 10.50
CA TRP A 27 -11.72 -3.42 9.67
C TRP A 27 -13.13 -2.82 9.63
N ILE A 28 -13.63 -2.57 8.42
CA ILE A 28 -14.95 -1.96 8.18
C ILE A 28 -15.98 -3.04 7.80
N SER A 29 -15.52 -4.10 7.12
CA SER A 29 -16.33 -5.27 6.79
C SER A 29 -15.44 -6.51 6.77
N THR A 30 -15.95 -7.62 7.29
CA THR A 30 -15.32 -8.93 7.17
C THR A 30 -16.42 -9.99 6.99
N ASP A 31 -16.26 -10.84 5.98
CA ASP A 31 -17.11 -11.99 5.76
C ASP A 31 -16.27 -13.21 5.27
N GLN A 32 -16.93 -14.29 4.86
CA GLN A 32 -16.26 -15.52 4.44
C GLN A 32 -15.50 -15.41 3.11
N ASN A 33 -15.88 -14.45 2.27
CA ASN A 33 -15.42 -14.26 0.90
C ASN A 33 -14.71 -12.92 0.68
N SER A 34 -14.86 -11.96 1.58
CA SER A 34 -14.30 -10.62 1.44
C SER A 34 -13.95 -9.96 2.76
N ALA A 35 -13.06 -8.98 2.71
CA ALA A 35 -12.76 -8.11 3.83
C ALA A 35 -12.39 -6.69 3.35
N ALA A 36 -12.72 -5.67 4.12
CA ALA A 36 -12.36 -4.29 3.82
C ALA A 36 -11.78 -3.61 5.06
N CYS A 37 -10.67 -2.90 4.90
CA CYS A 37 -10.06 -2.11 5.96
C CYS A 37 -9.67 -0.72 5.49
N ILE A 38 -9.63 0.19 6.45
CA ILE A 38 -9.00 1.51 6.29
C ILE A 38 -7.80 1.59 7.22
N TYR A 39 -6.78 2.33 6.80
CA TYR A 39 -5.59 2.54 7.61
C TYR A 39 -4.88 3.84 7.24
N SER A 40 -4.06 4.34 8.16
CA SER A 40 -3.11 5.42 7.90
C SER A 40 -1.82 4.81 7.35
N TYR A 41 -1.23 5.43 6.35
CA TYR A 41 0.09 5.04 5.85
C TYR A 41 1.07 6.20 5.92
N HIS A 42 2.34 5.86 6.09
CA HIS A 42 3.46 6.77 5.97
C HIS A 42 4.57 6.07 5.21
N TYR A 43 5.16 6.76 4.24
CA TYR A 43 6.36 6.32 3.54
C TYR A 43 7.47 7.35 3.72
N GLU A 44 8.70 6.87 3.77
CA GLU A 44 9.91 7.67 3.68
C GLU A 44 10.94 6.97 2.80
N GLY A 45 11.81 7.72 2.14
CA GLY A 45 12.87 7.18 1.30
C GLY A 45 13.64 8.29 0.59
N TYR A 46 14.49 7.93 -0.36
CA TYR A 46 15.35 8.88 -1.05
C TYR A 46 15.00 9.01 -2.52
N HIS A 47 14.71 10.24 -2.96
CA HIS A 47 14.58 10.58 -4.38
C HIS A 47 15.72 11.53 -4.77
N ASN A 48 16.59 11.10 -5.69
CA ASN A 48 17.82 11.82 -6.07
C ASN A 48 18.68 12.23 -4.87
N GLY A 49 18.85 11.31 -3.90
CA GLY A 49 19.66 11.52 -2.68
C GLY A 49 19.03 12.47 -1.65
N LYS A 50 17.81 12.97 -1.89
CA LYS A 50 17.06 13.78 -0.94
C LYS A 50 16.02 12.93 -0.24
N LEU A 51 15.98 13.02 1.09
CA LEU A 51 14.93 12.40 1.88
C LEU A 51 13.58 13.00 1.49
N VAL A 52 12.65 12.14 1.11
CA VAL A 52 11.26 12.45 0.81
C VAL A 52 10.37 11.57 1.66
N SER A 53 9.23 12.11 2.06
CA SER A 53 8.24 11.37 2.82
C SER A 53 6.85 11.81 2.45
N GLY A 54 5.88 10.93 2.66
CA GLY A 54 4.47 11.25 2.48
C GLY A 54 3.61 10.37 3.37
N ASN A 55 2.38 10.81 3.60
CA ASN A 55 1.41 10.06 4.38
C ASN A 55 0.00 10.27 3.83
N GLY A 56 -0.90 9.41 4.24
CA GLY A 56 -2.30 9.50 3.86
C GLY A 56 -3.15 8.43 4.51
N ARG A 57 -4.37 8.29 4.00
CA ARG A 57 -5.31 7.24 4.39
C ARG A 57 -5.57 6.35 3.19
N ALA A 58 -5.56 5.05 3.41
CA ALA A 58 -5.81 4.05 2.39
C ALA A 58 -7.03 3.20 2.76
N THR A 59 -7.63 2.61 1.73
CA THR A 59 -8.70 1.63 1.84
C THR A 59 -8.31 0.43 1.00
N ASN A 60 -8.23 -0.75 1.62
CA ASN A 60 -8.04 -2.01 0.90
C ASN A 60 -9.32 -2.84 0.96
N VAL A 61 -9.66 -3.45 -0.17
CA VAL A 61 -10.74 -4.43 -0.29
C VAL A 61 -10.12 -5.73 -0.79
N PHE A 62 -10.28 -6.78 0.00
CA PHE A 62 -9.75 -8.11 -0.26
C PHE A 62 -10.88 -9.03 -0.70
N VAL A 63 -10.58 -9.91 -1.65
CA VAL A 63 -11.51 -10.94 -2.13
C VAL A 63 -10.82 -12.28 -1.97
N LYS A 64 -11.44 -13.19 -1.23
CA LYS A 64 -10.93 -14.53 -1.04
C LYS A 64 -10.97 -15.30 -2.36
N THR A 65 -9.84 -15.90 -2.68
CA THR A 65 -9.62 -16.79 -3.80
C THR A 65 -9.23 -18.19 -3.27
N GLU A 66 -9.12 -19.17 -4.17
CA GLU A 66 -8.71 -20.54 -3.81
C GLU A 66 -7.29 -20.61 -3.22
N ILE A 67 -6.43 -19.61 -3.51
CA ILE A 67 -5.03 -19.58 -3.09
C ILE A 67 -4.73 -18.56 -1.98
N GLY A 68 -5.74 -17.84 -1.47
CA GLY A 68 -5.57 -16.81 -0.45
C GLY A 68 -6.53 -15.64 -0.59
N MET A 69 -6.33 -14.59 0.22
CA MET A 69 -6.99 -13.28 0.04
C MET A 69 -6.16 -12.35 -0.83
#